data_AF-A0A7J4MH01-F1
#
_entry.id   AF-A0A7J4MH01-F1
#
_cell.length_a   1.000
_cell.length_b   1.000
_cell.length_c   1.000
_cell.angle_alpha   90.00
_cell.angle_beta   90.00
_cell.angle_gamma   90.00
#
_symmetry.space_group_name_H-M   'P 1'
#
loop_
_entity.id
_entity.type
_entity.pdbx_description
1 polymer ?
#
loop_
_entity_poly.entity_id
_entity_poly.type
_entity_poly.pdbx_seq_one_letter_code
_entity_poly.pdbx_strand_id
1 'polypeptide(L)'
;MAGERVHTLSPSAWNRYETCPRMYWLSRQKLPRKAGMAASLGTAVHASVEDLLQVDLTGRNSDETHWLPELAEKFLKQRWEEEKEVFFATPRRPMWKEKEWDKAKKMQRGAIKMLLEFIGVIGVTPLKTTIGMWRNLLSRVIAVEGELRTSDNRLMGRLDMLFADVDSNGELQGWVVADLKTGRAPSENLKPEVQRQLLLYRDILLSNNPNAPPVKTEGWYTENATRYTATG
;
A
#
# COMPACT_ATOMS: atom_id res chain seq x y z
N MET A 1 10.00 26.25 -26.19
CA MET A 1 11.15 25.39 -25.83
C MET A 1 10.63 24.28 -24.93
N ALA A 2 10.71 23.02 -25.36
CA ALA A 2 10.39 21.92 -24.47
C ALA A 2 11.52 21.85 -23.43
N GLY A 3 11.24 22.18 -22.18
CA GLY A 3 12.23 22.12 -21.11
C GLY A 3 12.88 20.73 -21.07
N GLU A 4 14.16 20.67 -20.72
CA GLU A 4 14.87 19.43 -20.45
C GLU A 4 14.03 18.58 -19.49
N ARG A 5 13.52 17.44 -19.96
CA ARG A 5 12.84 16.49 -19.09
C ARG A 5 13.89 15.90 -18.17
N VAL A 6 13.99 16.43 -16.95
CA VAL A 6 14.76 15.81 -15.88
C VAL A 6 14.27 14.37 -15.75
N HIS A 7 15.19 13.43 -15.90
CA HIS A 7 14.88 12.01 -15.81
C HIS A 7 14.66 11.66 -14.33
N THR A 8 13.47 11.15 -14.02
CA THR A 8 13.15 10.62 -12.70
C THR A 8 12.99 9.10 -12.77
N LEU A 9 13.67 8.38 -11.88
CA LEU A 9 13.61 6.94 -11.71
C LEU A 9 12.67 6.58 -10.56
N SER A 10 11.74 5.65 -10.82
CA SER A 10 10.89 5.04 -9.80
C SER A 10 11.30 3.58 -9.55
N PRO A 11 10.93 2.97 -8.40
CA PRO A 11 11.27 1.58 -8.14
C PRO A 11 10.77 0.61 -9.22
N SER A 12 9.55 0.83 -9.72
CA SER A 12 9.01 0.00 -10.81
C SER A 12 9.79 0.17 -12.13
N ALA A 13 10.29 1.38 -12.40
CA ALA A 13 11.13 1.66 -13.54
C ALA A 13 12.52 1.00 -13.41
N TRP A 14 13.12 1.06 -12.22
CA TRP A 14 14.38 0.35 -11.92
C TRP A 14 14.21 -1.16 -12.03
N ASN A 15 13.14 -1.73 -11.46
CA ASN A 15 12.83 -3.15 -11.56
C ASN A 15 12.73 -3.61 -13.02
N ARG A 16 12.09 -2.84 -13.90
CA ARG A 16 12.03 -3.15 -15.35
C ARG A 16 13.40 -3.10 -16.02
N TYR A 17 14.25 -2.15 -15.63
CA TYR A 17 15.59 -2.04 -16.19
C TYR A 17 16.44 -3.26 -15.84
N GLU A 18 16.45 -3.67 -14.57
CA GLU A 18 17.15 -4.89 -14.12
C GLU A 18 16.63 -6.15 -14.82
N THR A 19 15.32 -6.26 -15.04
CA THR A 19 14.76 -7.39 -15.79
C THR A 19 15.20 -7.36 -17.25
N CYS A 20 15.08 -6.20 -17.92
CA CYS A 20 15.48 -6.02 -19.30
C CYS A 20 15.54 -4.52 -19.68
N PRO A 21 16.71 -3.97 -20.05
CA PRO A 21 16.83 -2.58 -20.50
C PRO A 21 15.92 -2.23 -21.69
N ARG A 22 15.66 -3.19 -22.59
CA ARG A 22 14.73 -3.01 -23.71
C ARG A 22 13.28 -2.88 -23.22
N MET A 23 12.86 -3.66 -22.22
CA MET A 23 11.54 -3.54 -21.60
C MET A 23 11.37 -2.18 -20.93
N TYR A 24 12.40 -1.72 -20.21
CA TYR A 24 12.43 -0.38 -19.64
C TYR A 24 12.23 0.70 -20.72
N TRP A 25 13.03 0.67 -21.79
CA TRP A 25 12.92 1.61 -22.90
C TRP A 25 11.52 1.60 -23.55
N LEU A 26 10.97 0.41 -23.82
CA LEU A 26 9.63 0.24 -24.40
C LEU A 26 8.54 0.81 -23.49
N SER A 27 8.69 0.67 -22.17
CA SER A 27 7.72 1.20 -21.21
C SER A 27 7.62 2.73 -21.21
N ARG A 28 8.64 3.42 -21.74
CA ARG A 28 8.68 4.88 -21.90
C ARG A 28 8.06 5.36 -23.23
N GLN A 29 7.74 4.47 -24.16
CA GLN A 29 7.16 4.78 -25.46
C GLN A 29 5.63 4.98 -25.44
N LYS A 30 5.00 5.00 -24.25
CA LYS A 30 3.55 5.11 -24.07
C LYS A 30 2.74 4.08 -24.87
N LEU A 31 3.28 2.86 -25.01
CA LEU A 31 2.58 1.76 -25.67
C LEU A 31 1.27 1.42 -24.93
N PRO A 32 0.22 0.98 -25.65
CA PRO A 32 -1.04 0.56 -25.03
C PRO A 32 -0.80 -0.49 -23.95
N ARG A 33 -1.27 -0.21 -22.74
CA ARG A 33 -1.19 -1.15 -21.62
C ARG A 33 -2.37 -2.13 -21.71
N LYS A 34 -2.12 -3.37 -21.27
CA LYS A 34 -3.18 -4.35 -21.05
C LYS A 34 -3.64 -4.20 -19.60
N ALA A 35 -4.93 -3.96 -19.36
CA ALA A 35 -5.48 -4.10 -18.03
C ALA A 35 -5.49 -5.59 -17.64
N GLY A 36 -4.98 -5.89 -16.45
CA GLY A 36 -4.85 -7.24 -15.95
C GLY A 36 -5.66 -7.38 -14.68
N MET A 37 -6.52 -8.40 -14.60
CA MET A 37 -7.41 -8.61 -13.46
C MET A 37 -6.68 -8.61 -12.11
N ALA A 38 -5.48 -9.21 -12.05
CA ALA A 38 -4.68 -9.22 -10.82
C ALA A 38 -4.19 -7.82 -10.41
N ALA A 39 -3.82 -6.97 -11.38
CA ALA A 39 -3.39 -5.60 -11.10
C ALA A 39 -4.58 -4.74 -10.64
N SER A 40 -5.71 -4.85 -11.34
CA SER A 40 -6.94 -4.14 -10.99
C SER A 40 -7.50 -4.54 -9.62
N LEU A 41 -7.51 -5.84 -9.31
CA LEU A 41 -7.85 -6.31 -7.97
C LEU A 41 -6.90 -5.70 -6.92
N GLY A 42 -5.60 -5.66 -7.21
CA GLY A 42 -4.60 -5.03 -6.37
C GLY A 42 -4.93 -3.57 -6.09
N THR A 43 -5.16 -2.78 -7.14
CA THR A 43 -5.54 -1.36 -7.05
C THR A 43 -6.77 -1.16 -6.17
N ALA A 44 -7.86 -1.91 -6.42
CA ALA A 44 -9.10 -1.77 -5.66
C ALA A 44 -8.91 -2.09 -4.16
N VAL A 45 -8.11 -3.12 -3.85
CA VAL A 45 -7.80 -3.49 -2.45
C VAL A 45 -6.96 -2.40 -1.78
N HIS A 46 -5.89 -1.91 -2.41
CA HIS A 46 -5.04 -0.86 -1.85
C HIS A 46 -5.85 0.41 -1.55
N ALA A 47 -6.56 0.92 -2.56
CA ALA A 47 -7.39 2.11 -2.43
C ALA A 47 -8.43 1.97 -1.32
N SER A 48 -9.06 0.80 -1.18
CA SER A 48 -10.06 0.57 -0.12
C SER A 48 -9.46 0.56 1.29
N VAL A 49 -8.19 0.15 1.44
CA VAL A 49 -7.48 0.16 2.72
C VAL A 49 -7.02 1.58 3.04
N GLU A 50 -6.58 2.32 2.04
CA GLU A 50 -6.20 3.72 2.15
C GLU A 50 -7.40 4.59 2.57
N ASP A 51 -8.59 4.33 2.01
CA ASP A 51 -9.85 4.96 2.43
C ASP A 51 -10.18 4.68 3.90
N LEU A 52 -9.98 3.44 4.35
CA LEU A 52 -10.19 3.05 5.75
C LEU A 52 -9.24 3.77 6.72
N LEU A 53 -8.04 4.13 6.26
CA LEU A 53 -7.06 4.90 7.03
C LEU A 53 -7.30 6.42 6.98
N GLN A 54 -8.28 6.86 6.21
CA GLN A 54 -8.66 8.28 6.09
C GLN A 54 -10.10 8.54 6.54
N VAL A 55 -10.76 7.56 7.14
CA VAL A 55 -12.13 7.69 7.64
C VAL A 55 -12.23 8.73 8.75
N ASP A 56 -13.20 9.63 8.64
CA ASP A 56 -13.58 10.51 9.74
C ASP A 56 -14.49 9.77 10.73
N LEU A 57 -14.03 9.67 11.98
CA LEU A 57 -14.78 9.05 13.08
C LEU A 57 -15.22 10.08 14.12
N THR A 58 -15.14 11.38 13.82
CA THR A 58 -15.53 12.45 14.74
C THR A 58 -16.97 12.27 15.23
N GLY A 59 -17.20 12.45 16.53
CA GLY A 59 -18.52 12.30 17.15
C GLY A 59 -19.00 10.86 17.42
N ARG A 60 -18.26 9.83 16.96
CA ARG A 60 -18.61 8.43 17.26
C ARG A 60 -18.16 7.98 18.65
N ASN A 61 -18.92 7.08 19.26
CA ASN A 61 -18.58 6.51 20.56
C ASN A 61 -17.38 5.56 20.43
N SER A 62 -16.37 5.70 21.31
CA SER A 62 -15.16 4.86 21.30
C SER A 62 -15.44 3.37 21.50
N ASP A 63 -16.51 3.00 22.21
CA ASP A 63 -16.86 1.59 22.49
C ASP A 63 -17.75 0.96 21.41
N GLU A 64 -18.14 1.74 20.39
CA GLU A 64 -18.96 1.25 19.28
C GLU A 64 -18.22 0.16 18.49
N THR A 65 -18.91 -0.97 18.27
CA THR A 65 -18.42 -2.14 17.51
C THR A 65 -19.32 -2.39 16.31
N HIS A 66 -19.07 -3.45 15.52
CA HIS A 66 -19.87 -3.86 14.35
C HIS A 66 -19.88 -2.89 13.16
N TRP A 67 -19.22 -1.73 13.27
CA TRP A 67 -19.20 -0.71 12.23
C TRP A 67 -18.22 -0.99 11.08
N LEU A 68 -17.08 -1.62 11.39
CA LEU A 68 -15.96 -1.75 10.45
C LEU A 68 -16.26 -2.67 9.24
N PRO A 69 -16.94 -3.85 9.39
CA PRO A 69 -17.20 -4.72 8.25
C PRO A 69 -18.02 -4.07 7.14
N GLU A 70 -19.10 -3.37 7.50
CA GLU A 70 -19.98 -2.69 6.53
C GLU A 70 -19.24 -1.55 5.83
N LEU A 71 -18.49 -0.73 6.59
CA LEU A 71 -17.71 0.37 6.02
C LEU A 71 -16.62 -0.15 5.07
N ALA A 72 -15.89 -1.18 5.48
CA ALA A 72 -14.84 -1.79 4.67
C ALA A 72 -15.40 -2.33 3.34
N GLU A 73 -16.52 -3.05 3.38
CA GLU A 73 -17.18 -3.56 2.17
C GLU A 73 -17.68 -2.42 1.28
N LYS A 74 -18.23 -1.35 1.86
CA LYS A 74 -18.65 -0.15 1.12
C LYS A 74 -17.50 0.46 0.33
N PHE A 75 -16.36 0.72 0.98
CA PHE A 75 -15.18 1.27 0.29
C PHE A 75 -14.64 0.31 -0.77
N LEU A 76 -14.52 -0.98 -0.45
CA LEU A 76 -14.04 -1.95 -1.42
C LEU A 76 -14.94 -2.03 -2.65
N LYS A 77 -16.26 -1.98 -2.46
CA LYS A 77 -17.23 -2.05 -3.56
C LYS A 77 -17.14 -0.80 -4.44
N GLN A 78 -17.01 0.37 -3.85
CA GLN A 78 -16.79 1.61 -4.59
C GLN A 78 -15.53 1.53 -5.45
N ARG A 79 -14.38 1.19 -4.84
CA ARG A 79 -13.09 1.08 -5.55
C ARG A 79 -13.08 -0.03 -6.60
N TRP A 80 -13.84 -1.10 -6.40
CA TRP A 80 -14.02 -2.18 -7.35
C TRP A 80 -14.74 -1.74 -8.62
N GLU A 81 -15.85 -1.00 -8.49
CA GLU A 81 -16.57 -0.49 -9.65
C GLU A 81 -15.79 0.62 -10.38
N GLU A 82 -15.13 1.52 -9.64
CA GLU A 82 -14.23 2.54 -10.22
C GLU A 82 -13.13 1.89 -11.09
N GLU A 83 -12.44 0.87 -10.55
CA GLU A 83 -11.39 0.17 -11.29
C GLU A 83 -11.96 -0.66 -12.46
N LYS A 84 -13.18 -1.20 -12.33
CA LYS A 84 -13.86 -1.93 -13.41
C LYS A 84 -14.14 -1.01 -14.61
N GLU A 85 -14.56 0.22 -14.37
CA GLU A 85 -14.73 1.23 -15.43
C GLU A 85 -13.40 1.51 -16.14
N VAL A 86 -12.32 1.74 -15.37
CA VAL A 86 -10.97 1.94 -15.91
C VAL A 86 -10.51 0.73 -16.72
N PHE A 87 -10.78 -0.49 -16.25
CA PHE A 87 -10.43 -1.74 -16.91
C PHE A 87 -11.09 -1.87 -18.28
N PHE A 88 -12.40 -1.56 -18.39
CA PHE A 88 -13.14 -1.61 -19.65
C PHE A 88 -12.80 -0.46 -20.60
N ALA A 89 -12.33 0.68 -20.10
CA ALA A 89 -11.82 1.76 -20.92
C ALA A 89 -10.49 1.43 -21.63
N THR A 90 -9.79 0.35 -21.23
CA THR A 90 -8.52 0.00 -21.85
C THR A 90 -8.67 -0.61 -23.26
N PRO A 91 -7.78 -0.29 -24.22
CA PRO A 91 -7.95 -0.69 -25.62
C PRO A 91 -7.98 -2.21 -25.87
N ARG A 92 -7.30 -2.98 -25.02
CA ARG A 92 -7.20 -4.44 -25.13
C ARG A 92 -8.28 -5.07 -24.24
N ARG A 93 -9.53 -5.11 -24.74
CA ARG A 93 -10.75 -5.63 -24.09
C ARG A 93 -10.49 -6.89 -23.24
N PRO A 94 -10.21 -6.76 -21.94
CA PRO A 94 -9.98 -7.90 -21.08
C PRO A 94 -11.32 -8.31 -20.44
N MET A 95 -11.39 -9.51 -19.88
CA MET A 95 -12.59 -10.01 -19.22
C MET A 95 -12.52 -9.70 -17.72
N TRP A 96 -13.47 -8.90 -17.23
CA TRP A 96 -13.63 -8.69 -15.80
C TRP A 96 -14.17 -9.96 -15.14
N LYS A 97 -13.52 -10.40 -14.06
CA LYS A 97 -13.87 -11.65 -13.38
C LYS A 97 -14.57 -11.32 -12.06
N GLU A 98 -15.90 -11.30 -12.06
CA GLU A 98 -16.68 -11.02 -10.86
C GLU A 98 -16.37 -11.99 -9.71
N LYS A 99 -16.01 -13.24 -10.01
CA LYS A 99 -15.58 -14.22 -9.01
C LYS A 99 -14.35 -13.82 -8.20
N GLU A 100 -13.54 -12.87 -8.67
CA GLU A 100 -12.38 -12.36 -7.93
C GLU A 100 -12.79 -11.37 -6.81
N TRP A 101 -14.07 -10.97 -6.74
CA TRP A 101 -14.62 -10.17 -5.65
C TRP A 101 -14.42 -10.81 -4.27
N ASP A 102 -14.65 -12.12 -4.15
CA ASP A 102 -14.44 -12.83 -2.87
C ASP A 102 -12.96 -12.83 -2.46
N LYS A 103 -12.06 -12.87 -3.44
CA LYS A 103 -10.62 -12.75 -3.22
C LYS A 103 -10.26 -11.34 -2.75
N ALA A 104 -10.84 -10.31 -3.35
CA ALA A 104 -10.65 -8.92 -2.93
C ALA A 104 -11.11 -8.70 -1.48
N LYS A 105 -12.30 -9.20 -1.10
CA LYS A 105 -12.79 -9.16 0.29
C LYS A 105 -11.85 -9.87 1.25
N LYS A 106 -11.33 -11.05 0.88
CA LYS A 106 -10.37 -11.80 1.70
C LYS A 106 -9.09 -10.98 1.93
N MET A 107 -8.55 -10.36 0.87
CA MET A 107 -7.34 -9.55 0.96
C MET A 107 -7.56 -8.28 1.79
N GLN A 108 -8.67 -7.58 1.63
CA GLN A 108 -8.99 -6.41 2.47
C GLN A 108 -9.09 -6.81 3.96
N ARG A 109 -9.75 -7.94 4.27
CA ARG A 109 -9.79 -8.48 5.64
C ARG A 109 -8.39 -8.82 6.17
N GLY A 110 -7.52 -9.37 5.33
CA GLY A 110 -6.11 -9.61 5.66
C GLY A 110 -5.35 -8.32 5.96
N ALA A 111 -5.58 -7.26 5.19
CA ALA A 111 -5.01 -5.94 5.46
C ALA A 111 -5.51 -5.35 6.79
N ILE A 112 -6.83 -5.39 7.05
CA ILE A 112 -7.41 -4.94 8.31
C ILE A 112 -6.81 -5.71 9.50
N LYS A 113 -6.67 -7.03 9.39
CA LYS A 113 -6.03 -7.85 10.41
C LYS A 113 -4.60 -7.37 10.67
N MET A 114 -3.80 -7.16 9.62
CA MET A 114 -2.43 -6.64 9.77
C MET A 114 -2.43 -5.25 10.43
N LEU A 115 -3.34 -4.36 10.09
CA LEU A 115 -3.42 -3.03 10.72
C LEU A 115 -3.74 -3.12 12.23
N LEU A 116 -4.65 -4.02 12.63
CA LEU A 116 -4.96 -4.25 14.05
C LEU A 116 -3.77 -4.86 14.80
N GLU A 117 -3.10 -5.85 14.21
CA GLU A 117 -1.89 -6.44 14.80
C GLU A 117 -0.75 -5.42 14.94
N PHE A 118 -0.67 -4.43 14.03
CA PHE A 118 0.34 -3.37 14.09
C PHE A 118 0.19 -2.50 15.35
N ILE A 119 -1.04 -2.31 15.83
CA ILE A 119 -1.30 -1.58 17.08
C ILE A 119 -1.39 -2.49 18.31
N GLY A 120 -0.94 -3.74 18.20
CA GLY A 120 -0.97 -4.72 19.30
C GLY A 120 -2.34 -5.34 19.57
N VAL A 121 -3.34 -5.07 18.72
CA VAL A 121 -4.69 -5.64 18.83
C VAL A 121 -4.72 -7.00 18.11
N ILE A 122 -4.19 -8.03 18.79
CA ILE A 122 -4.06 -9.38 18.23
C ILE A 122 -5.35 -10.18 18.45
N GLY A 123 -5.77 -10.92 17.41
CA GLY A 123 -6.90 -11.86 17.50
C GLY A 123 -8.30 -11.22 17.52
N VAL A 124 -8.40 -9.88 17.45
CA VAL A 124 -9.68 -9.19 17.34
C VAL A 124 -10.17 -9.25 15.89
N THR A 125 -11.44 -9.60 15.72
CA THR A 125 -12.08 -9.63 14.40
C THR A 125 -12.58 -8.24 14.01
N PRO A 126 -12.75 -7.95 12.70
CA PRO A 126 -13.33 -6.68 12.27
C PRO A 126 -14.68 -6.35 12.93
N LEU A 127 -15.48 -7.37 13.25
CA LEU A 127 -16.78 -7.21 13.93
C LEU A 127 -16.62 -6.65 15.35
N LYS A 128 -15.59 -7.09 16.08
CA LYS A 128 -15.31 -6.69 17.47
C LYS A 128 -14.39 -5.47 17.58
N THR A 129 -13.94 -4.93 16.45
CA THR A 129 -13.07 -3.76 16.44
C THR A 129 -13.85 -2.53 16.89
N THR A 130 -13.40 -1.90 17.97
CA THR A 130 -14.05 -0.68 18.48
C THR A 130 -13.58 0.55 17.71
N ILE A 131 -14.36 1.62 17.74
CA ILE A 131 -13.93 2.94 17.22
C ILE A 131 -12.65 3.42 17.93
N GLY A 132 -12.52 3.17 19.23
CA GLY A 132 -11.32 3.52 20.00
C GLY A 132 -10.06 2.81 19.51
N MET A 133 -10.17 1.51 19.19
CA MET A 133 -9.05 0.76 18.59
C MET A 133 -8.64 1.34 17.24
N TRP A 134 -9.60 1.68 16.39
CA TRP A 134 -9.29 2.26 15.08
C TRP A 134 -8.74 3.68 15.18
N ARG A 135 -9.24 4.50 16.12
CA ARG A 135 -8.65 5.82 16.42
C ARG A 135 -7.19 5.71 16.87
N ASN A 136 -6.85 4.70 17.67
CA ASN A 136 -5.45 4.41 18.01
C ASN A 136 -4.63 4.11 16.74
N LEU A 137 -5.12 3.25 15.84
CA LEU A 137 -4.49 3.04 14.54
C LEU A 137 -4.31 4.33 13.75
N LEU A 138 -5.36 5.14 13.61
CA LEU A 138 -5.31 6.41 12.86
C LEU A 138 -4.31 7.39 13.49
N SER A 139 -4.16 7.40 14.82
CA SER A 139 -3.17 8.24 15.51
C SER A 139 -1.72 7.87 15.19
N ARG A 140 -1.48 6.65 14.68
CA ARG A 140 -0.15 6.21 14.22
C ARG A 140 0.08 6.50 12.74
N VAL A 141 -0.91 6.91 11.96
CA VAL A 141 -0.76 7.19 10.53
C VAL A 141 -0.03 8.52 10.34
N ILE A 142 1.10 8.50 9.65
CA ILE A 142 1.85 9.70 9.24
C ILE A 142 1.44 10.10 7.83
N ALA A 143 1.36 9.13 6.91
CA ALA A 143 0.94 9.38 5.53
C ALA A 143 0.26 8.14 4.92
N VAL A 144 -0.65 8.39 3.99
CA VAL A 144 -1.33 7.40 3.15
C VAL A 144 -1.23 7.88 1.70
N GLU A 145 -0.87 6.99 0.77
CA GLU A 145 -0.60 7.30 -0.65
C GLU A 145 0.46 8.41 -0.89
N GLY A 146 1.47 8.51 -0.02
CA GLY A 146 2.46 9.59 -0.05
C GLY A 146 3.41 9.52 -1.26
N GLU A 147 3.48 10.61 -2.04
CA GLU A 147 4.51 10.77 -3.07
C GLU A 147 5.86 11.13 -2.43
N LEU A 148 6.90 10.38 -2.81
CA LEU A 148 8.28 10.65 -2.41
C LEU A 148 9.08 11.12 -3.61
N ARG A 149 9.91 12.15 -3.42
CA ARG A 149 10.89 12.63 -4.41
C ARG A 149 12.16 13.07 -3.72
N THR A 150 13.32 12.80 -4.30
CA THR A 150 14.57 13.41 -3.83
C THR A 150 14.60 14.90 -4.15
N SER A 151 15.38 15.67 -3.40
CA SER A 151 15.55 17.12 -3.59
C SER A 151 16.01 17.50 -5.01
N ASP A 152 16.78 16.64 -5.67
CA ASP A 152 17.23 16.80 -7.05
C ASP A 152 16.24 16.28 -8.11
N ASN A 153 15.07 15.78 -7.70
CA ASN A 153 14.01 15.20 -8.54
C ASN A 153 14.44 14.00 -9.40
N ARG A 154 15.57 13.35 -9.08
CA ARG A 154 16.06 12.19 -9.84
C ARG A 154 15.44 10.88 -9.41
N LEU A 155 15.06 10.73 -8.14
CA LEU A 155 14.38 9.54 -7.64
C LEU A 155 12.97 9.89 -7.17
N MET A 156 12.03 8.98 -7.38
CA MET A 156 10.69 9.10 -6.86
C MET A 156 10.10 7.76 -6.40
N GLY A 157 9.10 7.83 -5.54
CA GLY A 157 8.35 6.67 -5.07
C GLY A 157 6.91 7.06 -4.73
N ARG A 158 6.07 6.06 -4.53
CA ARG A 158 4.77 6.22 -3.90
C ARG A 158 4.67 5.21 -2.78
N LEU A 159 4.61 5.71 -1.56
CA LEU A 159 4.36 4.91 -0.37
C LEU A 159 2.88 4.57 -0.35
N ASP A 160 2.53 3.32 -0.03
CA ASP A 160 1.14 3.00 0.29
C ASP A 160 0.82 3.61 1.67
N MET A 161 1.61 3.29 2.69
CA MET A 161 1.40 3.76 4.06
C MET A 161 2.72 4.05 4.79
N LEU A 162 2.71 5.07 5.65
CA LEU A 162 3.77 5.40 6.60
C LEU A 162 3.16 5.55 8.00
N PHE A 163 3.70 4.81 8.96
CA PHE A 163 3.24 4.81 10.35
C PHE A 163 4.34 5.24 11.33
N ALA A 164 3.94 5.82 12.46
CA ALA A 164 4.74 5.93 13.65
C ALA A 164 4.77 4.58 14.37
N ASP A 165 5.97 4.06 14.64
CA ASP A 165 6.19 2.91 15.50
C ASP A 165 6.35 3.41 16.94
N VAL A 166 5.42 3.02 17.80
CA VAL A 166 5.39 3.44 19.21
C VAL A 166 5.44 2.21 20.11
N ASP A 167 6.18 2.32 21.20
CA ASP A 167 6.25 1.26 22.20
C ASP A 167 4.99 1.22 23.10
N SER A 168 5.03 0.37 24.13
CA SER A 168 3.94 0.23 25.10
C SER A 168 3.69 1.49 25.94
N ASN A 169 4.68 2.40 26.04
CA ASN A 169 4.58 3.66 26.77
C ASN A 169 4.10 4.81 25.86
N GLY A 170 3.95 4.57 24.56
CA GLY A 170 3.59 5.57 23.57
C GLY A 170 4.78 6.40 23.09
N GLU A 171 6.02 6.01 23.41
CA GLU A 171 7.21 6.69 22.93
C GLU A 171 7.55 6.24 21.50
N LEU A 172 7.94 7.21 20.67
CA LEU A 172 8.29 6.98 19.27
C LEU A 172 9.62 6.22 19.18
N GLN A 173 9.56 4.99 18.65
CA GLN A 173 10.72 4.14 18.41
C GLN A 173 11.26 4.27 16.98
N GLY A 174 10.38 4.60 16.03
CA GLY A 174 10.72 4.59 14.62
C GLY A 174 9.57 4.94 13.72
N TRP A 175 9.81 4.82 12.42
CA TRP A 175 8.78 4.84 11.39
C TRP A 175 8.71 3.49 10.70
N VAL A 176 7.50 3.08 10.30
CA VAL A 176 7.28 1.90 9.46
C VAL A 176 6.68 2.33 8.13
N VAL A 177 7.43 2.12 7.06
CA VAL A 177 6.91 2.11 5.69
C VAL A 177 6.27 0.75 5.44
N ALA A 178 4.98 0.73 5.11
CA ALA A 178 4.26 -0.48 4.78
C ALA A 178 3.78 -0.41 3.33
N ASP A 179 4.25 -1.33 2.50
CA ASP A 179 3.84 -1.49 1.10
C ASP A 179 2.95 -2.74 0.99
N LEU A 180 1.70 -2.54 0.59
CA LEU A 180 0.72 -3.61 0.49
C LEU A 180 1.03 -4.51 -0.71
N LYS A 181 0.88 -5.82 -0.52
CA LYS A 181 1.08 -6.81 -1.57
C LYS A 181 -0.14 -7.74 -1.63
N THR A 182 -0.79 -7.75 -2.79
CA THR A 182 -1.91 -8.66 -3.12
C THR A 182 -1.45 -9.89 -3.92
N GLY A 183 -0.15 -10.00 -4.19
CA GLY A 183 0.46 -11.19 -4.81
C GLY A 183 0.75 -12.29 -3.79
N ARG A 184 1.27 -13.42 -4.29
CA ARG A 184 1.73 -14.54 -3.45
C ARG A 184 2.86 -14.08 -2.52
N ALA A 185 2.72 -14.37 -1.23
CA ALA A 185 3.76 -14.17 -0.24
C ALA A 185 5.04 -14.97 -0.57
N PRO A 186 6.23 -14.45 -0.26
CA PRO A 186 7.46 -15.23 -0.34
C PRO A 186 7.43 -16.40 0.66
N SER A 187 8.29 -17.40 0.45
CA SER A 187 8.45 -18.52 1.39
C SER A 187 9.35 -18.17 2.58
N GLU A 188 10.40 -17.37 2.34
CA GLU A 188 11.38 -16.99 3.36
C GLU A 188 11.76 -15.52 3.19
N ASN A 189 12.41 -15.18 2.08
CA ASN A 189 12.94 -13.85 1.83
C ASN A 189 12.08 -13.06 0.84
N LEU A 190 12.03 -11.74 1.03
CA LEU A 190 11.45 -10.84 0.03
C LEU A 190 12.05 -11.10 -1.34
N LYS A 191 11.22 -11.00 -2.38
CA LYS A 191 11.73 -11.04 -3.74
C LYS A 191 12.65 -9.82 -3.97
N PRO A 192 13.73 -9.96 -4.76
CA PRO A 192 14.69 -8.86 -4.98
C PRO A 192 14.04 -7.56 -5.46
N GLU A 193 12.99 -7.65 -6.28
CA GLU A 193 12.24 -6.48 -6.78
C GLU A 193 11.44 -5.75 -5.70
N VAL A 194 10.94 -6.47 -4.68
CA VAL A 194 10.21 -5.89 -3.55
C VAL A 194 11.18 -5.31 -2.53
N GLN A 195 12.28 -6.01 -2.26
CA GLN A 195 13.33 -5.52 -1.37
C GLN A 195 13.93 -4.21 -1.90
N ARG A 196 14.29 -4.15 -3.19
CA ARG A 196 14.78 -2.90 -3.81
C ARG A 196 13.76 -1.77 -3.73
N GLN A 197 12.47 -2.06 -3.93
CA GLN A 197 11.42 -1.06 -3.81
C GLN A 197 11.35 -0.47 -2.40
N LEU A 198 11.33 -1.32 -1.38
CA LEU A 198 11.25 -0.92 0.02
C LEU A 198 12.48 -0.13 0.47
N LEU A 199 13.69 -0.59 0.12
CA LEU A 199 14.93 0.11 0.44
C LEU A 199 15.00 1.48 -0.27
N LEU A 200 14.57 1.57 -1.53
CA LEU A 200 14.51 2.86 -2.22
C LEU A 200 13.54 3.84 -1.53
N TYR A 201 12.38 3.36 -1.05
CA TYR A 201 11.46 4.19 -0.28
C TYR A 201 12.08 4.71 1.01
N ARG A 202 12.76 3.84 1.75
CA ARG A 202 13.53 4.22 2.95
C ARG A 202 14.54 5.31 2.64
N ASP A 203 15.36 5.09 1.62
CA ASP A 203 16.49 5.96 1.33
C ASP A 203 16.03 7.35 0.84
N ILE A 204 14.96 7.42 0.03
CA ILE A 204 14.35 8.71 -0.33
C ILE A 204 13.76 9.39 0.91
N LEU A 205 13.08 8.65 1.78
CA LEU A 205 12.48 9.19 3.00
C LEU A 205 13.55 9.77 3.94
N LEU A 206 14.64 9.03 4.18
CA LEU A 206 15.76 9.48 5.00
C LEU A 206 16.53 10.65 4.37
N SER A 207 16.73 10.62 3.05
CA SER A 207 17.36 11.74 2.33
C SER A 207 16.57 13.04 2.47
N ASN A 208 15.24 12.96 2.57
CA ASN A 208 14.38 14.12 2.75
C ASN A 208 14.23 14.55 4.22
N ASN A 209 14.58 13.68 5.17
CA ASN A 209 14.40 13.89 6.60
C ASN A 209 15.69 13.52 7.36
N PRO A 210 16.70 14.42 7.39
CA PRO A 210 18.01 14.12 7.98
C PRO A 210 17.99 13.72 9.46
N ASN A 211 16.96 14.15 10.20
CA ASN A 211 16.75 13.84 11.62
C ASN A 211 15.60 12.85 11.83
N ALA A 212 15.24 12.06 10.81
CA ALA A 212 14.22 11.03 10.95
C ALA A 212 14.62 10.00 12.01
N PRO A 213 13.64 9.44 12.75
CA PRO A 213 13.89 8.28 13.60
C PRO A 213 14.22 7.05 12.74
N PRO A 214 14.65 5.92 13.34
CA PRO A 214 14.90 4.69 12.60
C PRO A 214 13.72 4.30 11.71
N VAL A 215 13.98 3.96 10.45
CA VAL A 215 12.94 3.60 9.47
C VAL A 215 13.02 2.10 9.17
N LYS A 216 11.93 1.39 9.47
CA LYS A 216 11.69 0.01 9.04
C LYS A 216 10.81 0.02 7.80
N THR A 217 11.10 -0.86 6.85
CA THR A 217 10.28 -0.99 5.62
C THR A 217 9.83 -2.42 5.42
N GLU A 218 8.53 -2.61 5.18
CA GLU A 218 7.90 -3.93 5.17
C GLU A 218 6.99 -4.14 3.96
N GLY A 219 7.05 -5.34 3.38
CA GLY A 219 6.04 -5.83 2.44
C GLY A 219 4.92 -6.54 3.20
N TRP A 220 3.71 -6.01 3.11
CA TRP A 220 2.52 -6.50 3.82
C TRP A 220 1.64 -7.33 2.89
N TYR A 221 1.72 -8.66 2.99
CA TYR A 221 1.04 -9.59 2.11
C TYR A 221 -0.37 -9.90 2.62
N THR A 222 -1.35 -9.36 1.93
CA THR A 222 -2.76 -9.36 2.36
C THR A 222 -3.45 -10.71 2.18
N GLU A 223 -2.94 -11.57 1.29
CA GLU A 223 -3.55 -12.89 1.01
C GLU A 223 -3.48 -13.85 2.21
N ASN A 224 -2.41 -13.78 2.98
CA ASN A 224 -2.14 -14.62 4.15
C ASN A 224 -1.85 -13.81 5.43
N ALA A 225 -1.99 -12.47 5.38
CA ALA A 225 -1.72 -11.56 6.49
C ALA A 225 -0.32 -11.75 7.11
N THR A 226 0.71 -11.72 6.26
CA THR A 226 2.12 -11.84 6.70
C THR A 226 2.92 -10.60 6.31
N ARG A 227 3.95 -10.28 7.11
CA ARG A 227 4.83 -9.13 6.86
C ARG A 227 6.26 -9.62 6.71
N TYR A 228 6.99 -8.98 5.80
CA TYR A 228 8.40 -9.26 5.59
C TYR A 228 9.18 -7.95 5.58
N THR A 229 10.20 -7.87 6.41
CA THR A 229 11.05 -6.69 6.53
C THR A 229 12.15 -6.73 5.47
N ALA A 230 12.36 -5.61 4.78
CA ALA A 230 13.52 -5.44 3.91
C ALA A 230 14.77 -5.12 4.75
N THR A 231 15.88 -5.77 4.40
CA THR A 231 17.20 -5.60 5.05
C THR A 231 18.23 -5.13 4.04
N GLY A 232 19.22 -4.35 4.50
CA GLY A 232 20.32 -3.82 3.67
C GLY A 232 20.60 -2.34 3.92
#